data_AF-A0AAU5UFT8-F1
#
_entry.id   AF-A0AAU5UFT8-F1
#
_cell.length_a   1.000
_cell.length_b   1.000
_cell.length_c   1.000
_cell.angle_alpha   90.00
_cell.angle_beta   90.00
_cell.angle_gamma   90.00
#
_symmetry.space_group_name_H-M   'P 1'
#
loop_
_entity.id
_entity.type
_entity.pdbx_description
1 polymer ?
#
loop_
_entity_poly.entity_id
_entity_poly.type
_entity_poly.pdbx_seq_one_letter_code
_entity_poly.pdbx_strand_id
1 'polypeptide(L)'
;MSRRSVSLVLLAVALGLLVAGGFVQFDDTSGFGSEQWILPLGGLAFVPAVASVVTAWPAPKARLWLGIALAVLTGLLVWLSITDDGFRFIWNRDEGELALLEFTTGLVAFVLIANGVQPAPAGETAAAGPGAARSGPGRWLVRTAAYLCGTVFVVLAAIAAGADYYTRTECPEEGDCLALLGGFVWGAVALLGCGVAVLVIEIVLWRRRKTAEVAGG
;
A
#
# COMPACT_ATOMS: atom_id res chain seq x y z
N MET A 1 -9.42 24.28 -11.10
CA MET A 1 -9.23 23.58 -9.80
C MET A 1 -7.82 23.02 -9.75
N SER A 2 -7.08 23.16 -8.64
CA SER A 2 -5.68 22.68 -8.57
C SER A 2 -5.64 21.14 -8.54
N ARG A 3 -4.58 20.49 -9.07
CA ARG A 3 -4.43 19.02 -9.02
C ARG A 3 -4.56 18.45 -7.60
N ARG A 4 -4.06 19.19 -6.60
CA ARG A 4 -4.23 18.89 -5.17
C ARG A 4 -5.71 18.85 -4.77
N SER A 5 -6.45 19.88 -5.15
CA SER A 5 -7.88 19.98 -4.81
C SER A 5 -8.67 18.85 -5.48
N VAL A 6 -8.37 18.55 -6.75
CA VAL A 6 -9.02 17.47 -7.49
C VAL A 6 -8.73 16.11 -6.86
N SER A 7 -7.46 15.81 -6.52
CA SER A 7 -7.12 14.52 -5.90
C SER A 7 -7.78 14.32 -4.54
N LEU A 8 -7.84 15.36 -3.70
CA LEU A 8 -8.49 15.28 -2.39
C LEU A 8 -10.01 15.15 -2.50
N VAL A 9 -10.64 15.84 -3.48
CA VAL A 9 -12.07 15.68 -3.74
C VAL A 9 -12.39 14.27 -4.24
N LEU A 10 -11.56 13.70 -5.12
CA LEU A 10 -11.73 12.33 -5.58
C LEU A 10 -11.59 11.32 -4.42
N LEU A 11 -10.64 11.53 -3.51
CA LEU A 11 -10.54 10.71 -2.29
C LEU A 11 -11.79 10.84 -1.42
N ALA A 12 -12.29 12.06 -1.20
CA ALA A 12 -13.51 12.29 -0.42
C ALA A 12 -14.74 11.64 -1.06
N VAL A 13 -14.85 11.67 -2.39
CA VAL A 13 -15.90 10.97 -3.15
C VAL A 13 -15.78 9.46 -2.96
N ALA A 14 -14.58 8.89 -3.04
CA ALA A 14 -14.36 7.47 -2.80
C ALA A 14 -14.79 7.06 -1.39
N LEU A 15 -14.40 7.82 -0.36
CA LEU A 15 -14.80 7.58 1.03
C LEU A 15 -16.32 7.72 1.21
N GLY A 16 -16.93 8.73 0.61
CA GLY A 16 -18.38 8.92 0.63
C GLY A 16 -19.14 7.74 0.01
N LEU A 17 -18.60 7.15 -1.07
CA LEU A 17 -19.18 5.95 -1.69
C LEU A 17 -19.02 4.71 -0.82
N LEU A 18 -17.89 4.55 -0.11
CA LEU A 18 -17.73 3.45 0.85
C LEU A 18 -18.73 3.55 2.00
N VAL A 19 -18.90 4.75 2.57
CA VAL A 19 -19.88 4.97 3.64
C VAL A 19 -21.31 4.77 3.14
N ALA A 20 -21.66 5.35 1.99
CA ALA A 20 -22.99 5.21 1.40
C ALA A 20 -23.31 3.77 0.96
N GLY A 21 -22.28 2.99 0.58
CA GLY A 21 -22.40 1.58 0.25
C GLY A 21 -22.45 0.65 1.46
N GLY A 22 -22.37 1.18 2.69
CA GLY A 22 -22.43 0.38 3.91
C GLY A 22 -21.17 -0.44 4.19
N PHE A 23 -20.04 -0.08 3.57
CA PHE A 23 -18.75 -0.75 3.77
C PHE A 23 -18.15 -0.45 5.14
N VAL A 24 -18.53 0.67 5.76
CA VAL A 24 -18.05 1.09 7.09
C VAL A 24 -19.22 1.04 8.06
N GLN A 25 -19.09 0.25 9.12
CA GLN A 25 -20.12 0.07 10.15
C GLN A 25 -19.51 0.32 11.53
N PHE A 26 -20.34 0.80 12.46
CA PHE A 26 -19.98 1.17 13.84
C PHE A 26 -20.89 0.49 14.87
N ASP A 27 -21.60 -0.57 14.49
CA ASP A 27 -22.63 -1.18 15.33
C ASP A 27 -22.59 -2.71 15.20
N ASP A 28 -22.69 -3.41 16.33
CA ASP A 28 -22.60 -4.88 16.43
C ASP A 28 -23.88 -5.59 15.95
N THR A 29 -24.94 -4.85 15.62
CA THR A 29 -26.30 -5.39 15.51
C THR A 29 -26.96 -5.34 14.14
N SER A 30 -26.33 -4.77 13.11
CA SER A 30 -26.91 -4.76 11.75
C SER A 30 -26.38 -5.90 10.89
N GLY A 31 -26.96 -7.09 11.08
CA GLY A 31 -26.92 -8.12 10.05
C GLY A 31 -27.40 -7.56 8.71
N PHE A 32 -26.57 -7.74 7.68
CA PHE A 32 -26.88 -7.55 6.26
C PHE A 32 -27.25 -6.12 5.84
N GLY A 33 -26.23 -5.29 5.58
CA GLY A 33 -26.33 -4.39 4.44
C GLY A 33 -26.69 -5.22 3.21
N SER A 34 -27.80 -4.93 2.54
CA SER A 34 -28.32 -5.74 1.45
C SER A 34 -27.22 -5.98 0.40
N GLU A 35 -26.78 -7.23 0.27
CA GLU A 35 -25.61 -7.66 -0.52
C GLU A 35 -25.61 -7.17 -1.97
N GLN A 36 -26.77 -6.76 -2.47
CA GLN A 36 -27.00 -6.28 -3.83
C GLN A 36 -26.34 -4.92 -4.14
N TRP A 37 -26.10 -4.06 -3.13
CA TRP A 37 -25.53 -2.73 -3.35
C TRP A 37 -24.03 -2.63 -3.04
N ILE A 38 -23.49 -3.58 -2.29
CA ILE A 38 -22.09 -3.58 -1.83
C ILE A 38 -21.14 -3.68 -3.04
N LEU A 39 -21.20 -4.76 -3.82
CA LEU A 39 -20.29 -4.97 -4.96
C LEU A 39 -20.23 -3.82 -6.00
N PRO A 40 -21.35 -3.27 -6.51
CA PRO A 40 -21.29 -2.18 -7.49
C PRO A 40 -20.79 -0.86 -6.89
N LEU A 41 -21.15 -0.52 -5.65
CA LEU A 41 -20.68 0.70 -4.98
C LEU A 41 -19.21 0.61 -4.59
N GLY A 42 -18.70 -0.58 -4.23
CA GLY A 42 -17.28 -0.81 -4.00
C GLY A 42 -16.46 -0.61 -5.28
N GLY A 43 -16.91 -1.20 -6.39
CA GLY A 43 -16.30 -0.96 -7.70
C GLY A 43 -16.32 0.53 -8.10
N LEU A 44 -17.43 1.22 -7.84
CA LEU A 44 -17.55 2.66 -8.06
C LEU A 44 -16.69 3.51 -7.12
N ALA A 45 -16.40 3.05 -5.89
CA ALA A 45 -15.50 3.73 -4.96
C ALA A 45 -14.02 3.55 -5.34
N PHE A 46 -13.68 2.42 -5.96
CA PHE A 46 -12.32 2.14 -6.42
C PHE A 46 -11.86 3.08 -7.54
N VAL A 47 -12.74 3.39 -8.50
CA VAL A 47 -12.43 4.29 -9.63
C VAL A 47 -11.95 5.69 -9.17
N PRO A 48 -12.68 6.44 -8.32
CA PRO A 48 -12.23 7.73 -7.83
C PRO A 48 -11.02 7.60 -6.90
N ALA A 49 -10.87 6.51 -6.15
CA ALA A 49 -9.67 6.26 -5.34
C ALA A 49 -8.41 6.17 -6.23
N VAL A 50 -8.45 5.36 -7.30
CA VAL A 50 -7.33 5.27 -8.26
C VAL A 50 -7.12 6.60 -8.99
N ALA A 51 -8.20 7.26 -9.41
CA ALA A 51 -8.11 8.56 -10.06
C ALA A 51 -7.48 9.63 -9.15
N SER A 52 -7.70 9.57 -7.83
CA SER A 52 -7.06 10.47 -6.87
C SER A 52 -5.53 10.34 -6.91
N VAL A 53 -5.02 9.11 -6.97
CA VAL A 53 -3.58 8.81 -7.04
C VAL A 53 -3.01 9.25 -8.38
N VAL A 54 -3.66 8.91 -9.49
CA VAL A 54 -3.24 9.27 -10.85
C VAL A 54 -3.19 10.79 -11.03
N THR A 55 -4.18 11.51 -10.51
CA THR A 55 -4.23 12.98 -10.60
C THR A 55 -3.17 13.67 -9.74
N ALA A 56 -2.86 13.10 -8.57
CA ALA A 56 -1.81 13.59 -7.68
C ALA A 56 -0.40 13.30 -8.21
N TRP A 57 -0.21 12.16 -8.90
CA TRP A 57 1.08 11.64 -9.33
C TRP A 57 2.06 12.64 -9.98
N PRO A 58 1.64 13.46 -10.96
CA PRO A 58 2.57 14.36 -11.65
C PRO A 58 2.99 15.59 -10.82
N ALA A 59 2.36 15.87 -9.67
CA ALA A 59 2.65 17.04 -8.86
C ALA A 59 3.20 16.65 -7.47
N PRO A 60 4.45 17.01 -7.10
CA PRO A 60 5.05 16.62 -5.81
C PRO A 60 4.23 17.09 -4.60
N LYS A 61 3.73 18.33 -4.65
CA LYS A 61 2.84 18.86 -3.61
C LYS A 61 1.52 18.09 -3.52
N ALA A 62 0.94 17.66 -4.65
CA ALA A 62 -0.31 16.91 -4.63
C ALA A 62 -0.10 15.48 -4.09
N ARG A 63 0.99 14.81 -4.48
CA ARG A 63 1.41 13.52 -3.90
C ARG A 63 1.59 13.62 -2.39
N LEU A 64 2.33 14.61 -1.91
CA LEU A 64 2.57 14.81 -0.48
C LEU A 64 1.26 14.99 0.29
N TRP A 65 0.38 15.89 -0.16
CA TRP A 65 -0.89 16.16 0.53
C TRP A 65 -1.85 14.97 0.50
N LEU A 66 -1.95 14.28 -0.63
CA LEU A 66 -2.75 13.05 -0.73
C LEU A 66 -2.17 11.95 0.16
N GLY A 67 -0.86 11.80 0.17
CA GLY A 67 -0.16 10.82 1.02
C GLY A 67 -0.36 11.12 2.50
N ILE A 68 -0.26 12.37 2.93
CA ILE A 68 -0.59 12.78 4.31
C ILE A 68 -2.06 12.46 4.64
N ALA A 69 -2.99 12.78 3.74
CA ALA A 69 -4.41 12.49 3.95
C ALA A 69 -4.66 10.98 4.12
N LEU A 70 -4.03 10.15 3.29
CA LEU A 70 -4.12 8.70 3.40
C LEU A 70 -3.44 8.17 4.67
N ALA A 71 -2.33 8.76 5.11
CA ALA A 71 -1.66 8.38 6.36
C ALA A 71 -2.54 8.69 7.58
N VAL A 72 -3.18 9.87 7.59
CA VAL A 72 -4.15 10.25 8.62
C VAL A 72 -5.34 9.30 8.61
N LEU A 73 -5.90 9.01 7.43
CA LEU A 73 -6.98 8.04 7.28
C LEU A 73 -6.59 6.67 7.82
N THR A 74 -5.41 6.17 7.47
CA THR A 74 -4.89 4.88 7.96
C THR A 74 -4.80 4.88 9.48
N GLY A 75 -4.24 5.95 10.07
CA GLY A 75 -4.17 6.10 11.53
C GLY A 75 -5.54 6.16 12.19
N LEU A 76 -6.53 6.78 11.55
CA LEU A 76 -7.92 6.80 12.03
C LEU A 76 -8.56 5.41 11.97
N LEU A 77 -8.34 4.64 10.89
CA LEU A 77 -8.85 3.27 10.77
C LEU A 77 -8.26 2.37 11.87
N VAL A 78 -6.95 2.42 12.06
CA VAL A 78 -6.25 1.67 13.12
C VAL A 78 -6.71 2.11 14.52
N TRP A 79 -6.93 3.41 14.73
CA TRP A 79 -7.44 3.90 16.00
C TRP A 79 -8.84 3.35 16.26
N LEU A 80 -9.75 3.46 15.27
CA LEU A 80 -11.12 2.95 15.38
C LEU A 80 -11.15 1.43 15.61
N SER A 81 -10.31 0.66 14.91
CA SER A 81 -10.26 -0.80 15.08
C SER A 81 -9.76 -1.25 16.45
N ILE A 82 -9.08 -0.37 17.20
CA ILE A 82 -8.64 -0.64 18.58
C ILE A 82 -9.63 -0.10 19.62
N THR A 83 -10.28 1.05 19.35
CA THR A 83 -11.12 1.74 20.34
C THR A 83 -12.60 1.41 20.26
N ASP A 84 -13.06 0.86 19.14
CA ASP A 84 -14.47 0.57 18.87
C ASP A 84 -14.63 -0.88 18.43
N ASP A 85 -15.11 -1.72 19.34
CA ASP A 85 -15.33 -3.15 19.10
C ASP A 85 -16.40 -3.40 18.01
N GLY A 86 -17.26 -2.42 17.73
CA GLY A 86 -18.29 -2.47 16.69
C GLY A 86 -17.82 -1.95 15.33
N PHE A 87 -16.58 -1.45 15.22
CA PHE A 87 -16.04 -0.99 13.96
C PHE A 87 -15.74 -2.16 13.02
N ARG A 88 -16.38 -2.17 11.85
CA ARG A 88 -16.20 -3.21 10.83
C ARG A 88 -16.06 -2.58 9.46
N PHE A 89 -15.13 -3.13 8.66
CA PHE A 89 -15.05 -2.88 7.22
C PHE A 89 -15.38 -4.17 6.47
N ILE A 90 -16.46 -4.16 5.68
CA ILE A 90 -16.99 -5.35 5.01
C ILE A 90 -17.02 -5.10 3.51
N TRP A 91 -16.24 -5.86 2.74
CA TRP A 91 -16.14 -5.79 1.28
C TRP A 91 -16.67 -7.06 0.59
N ASN A 92 -16.32 -8.24 1.07
CA ASN A 92 -16.77 -9.55 0.59
C ASN A 92 -17.02 -10.57 1.72
N ARG A 93 -17.63 -10.09 2.81
CA ARG A 93 -18.08 -10.88 3.99
C ARG A 93 -16.97 -11.37 4.95
N ASP A 94 -15.77 -10.82 4.87
CA ASP A 94 -14.65 -11.21 5.75
C ASP A 94 -14.10 -10.00 6.54
N GLU A 95 -13.85 -10.19 7.84
CA GLU A 95 -13.26 -9.17 8.71
C GLU A 95 -11.78 -8.90 8.38
N GLY A 96 -11.11 -9.84 7.71
CA GLY A 96 -9.71 -9.69 7.28
C GLY A 96 -9.47 -8.56 6.26
N GLU A 97 -10.54 -8.02 5.66
CA GLU A 97 -10.47 -6.98 4.63
C GLU A 97 -10.11 -5.61 5.20
N LEU A 98 -10.43 -5.36 6.48
CA LEU A 98 -10.04 -4.13 7.17
C LEU A 98 -8.52 -4.01 7.25
N ALA A 99 -7.84 -5.07 7.69
CA ALA A 99 -6.39 -5.10 7.79
C ALA A 99 -5.73 -4.90 6.41
N LEU A 100 -6.33 -5.44 5.35
CA LEU A 100 -5.84 -5.26 3.99
C LEU A 100 -6.05 -3.82 3.49
N LEU A 101 -7.17 -3.19 3.82
CA LEU A 101 -7.43 -1.78 3.53
C LEU A 101 -6.45 -0.86 4.28
N GLU A 102 -6.30 -1.04 5.59
CA GLU A 102 -5.34 -0.28 6.42
C GLU A 102 -3.93 -0.42 5.87
N PHE A 103 -3.54 -1.66 5.55
CA PHE A 103 -2.22 -1.93 5.02
C PHE A 103 -2.00 -1.27 3.65
N THR A 104 -2.92 -1.44 2.71
CA THR A 104 -2.80 -0.89 1.35
C THR A 104 -2.85 0.63 1.34
N THR A 105 -3.76 1.24 2.10
CA THR A 105 -3.87 2.70 2.23
C THR A 105 -2.63 3.30 2.89
N GLY A 106 -2.11 2.67 3.95
CA GLY A 106 -0.86 3.06 4.61
C GLY A 106 0.35 2.96 3.68
N LEU A 107 0.40 1.91 2.85
CA LEU A 107 1.46 1.72 1.88
C LEU A 107 1.43 2.79 0.78
N VAL A 108 0.25 3.07 0.21
CA VAL A 108 0.08 4.11 -0.80
C VAL A 108 0.40 5.49 -0.21
N ALA A 109 0.00 5.75 1.04
CA ALA A 109 0.35 6.95 1.77
C ALA A 109 1.86 7.14 1.86
N PHE A 110 2.57 6.10 2.30
CA PHE A 110 4.03 6.12 2.42
C PHE A 110 4.72 6.37 1.08
N VAL A 111 4.31 5.69 0.01
CA VAL A 111 4.85 5.89 -1.34
C VAL A 111 4.63 7.33 -1.81
N LEU A 112 3.43 7.87 -1.62
CA LEU A 112 3.10 9.22 -2.05
C LEU A 112 3.86 10.29 -1.28
N ILE A 113 4.05 10.12 0.04
CA ILE A 113 4.88 11.00 0.86
C ILE A 113 6.34 10.90 0.41
N ALA A 114 6.90 9.69 0.31
CA ALA A 114 8.28 9.46 -0.09
C ALA A 114 8.60 10.08 -1.47
N ASN A 115 7.65 10.04 -2.40
CA ASN A 115 7.75 10.67 -3.72
C ASN A 115 7.44 12.17 -3.72
N GLY A 116 6.61 12.65 -2.80
CA GLY A 116 6.20 14.05 -2.68
C GLY A 116 7.23 14.96 -2.02
N VAL A 117 8.03 14.41 -1.09
CA VAL A 117 9.12 15.13 -0.40
C VAL A 117 10.39 15.24 -1.27
N GLN A 118 10.43 14.55 -2.41
CA GLN A 118 11.58 14.65 -3.31
C GLN A 118 11.73 16.08 -3.85
N PRO A 119 12.94 16.67 -3.82
CA PRO A 119 13.21 17.92 -4.52
C PRO A 119 12.94 17.70 -6.01
N ALA A 120 12.26 18.67 -6.64
CA ALA A 120 12.01 18.64 -8.08
C ALA A 120 13.36 18.43 -8.80
N PRO A 121 13.43 17.58 -9.84
CA PRO A 121 14.64 17.50 -10.65
C PRO A 121 14.95 18.92 -11.12
N ALA A 122 16.10 19.45 -10.69
CA ALA A 122 16.63 20.68 -11.24
C ALA A 122 16.65 20.48 -12.75
N GLY A 123 15.93 21.34 -13.45
CA GLY A 123 15.48 21.10 -14.82
C GLY A 123 16.60 20.88 -15.83
N GLU A 124 16.17 20.64 -17.06
CA GLU A 124 16.92 20.62 -18.33
C GLU A 124 17.83 21.85 -18.61
N THR A 125 18.26 22.60 -17.60
CA THR A 125 19.09 23.81 -17.75
C THR A 125 20.42 23.76 -16.99
N ALA A 126 20.87 22.61 -16.50
CA ALA A 126 22.26 22.42 -16.12
C ALA A 126 23.03 21.72 -17.24
N ALA A 127 23.63 22.53 -18.12
CA ALA A 127 24.60 22.09 -19.09
C ALA A 127 25.71 21.22 -18.43
N ALA A 128 26.05 20.15 -19.14
CA ALA A 128 27.37 19.52 -19.23
C ALA A 128 28.22 19.38 -17.94
N GLY A 129 28.32 18.13 -17.46
CA GLY A 129 29.45 17.63 -16.69
C GLY A 129 29.40 16.10 -16.57
N PRO A 130 30.37 15.34 -17.12
CA PRO A 130 30.45 13.90 -16.93
C PRO A 130 30.93 13.64 -15.49
N GLY A 131 29.99 13.54 -14.55
CA GLY A 131 30.33 13.37 -13.13
C GLY A 131 29.16 13.48 -12.14
N ALA A 132 27.98 13.93 -12.57
CA ALA A 132 26.82 14.07 -11.69
C ALA A 132 26.04 12.75 -11.52
N ALA A 133 26.73 11.65 -11.18
CA ALA A 133 26.11 10.38 -10.79
C ALA A 133 25.97 10.25 -9.26
N ARG A 134 25.99 11.35 -8.50
CA ARG A 134 25.60 11.29 -7.09
C ARG A 134 24.10 11.09 -7.00
N SER A 135 23.71 9.86 -6.68
CA SER A 135 22.35 9.51 -6.28
C SER A 135 21.92 10.42 -5.14
N GLY A 136 21.18 11.49 -5.44
CA GLY A 136 20.66 12.40 -4.43
C GLY A 136 19.79 11.66 -3.42
N PRO A 137 19.67 12.18 -2.19
CA PRO A 137 18.95 11.54 -1.07
C PRO A 137 17.50 11.11 -1.42
N GLY A 138 16.87 11.77 -2.41
CA GLY A 138 15.55 11.41 -2.91
C GLY A 138 15.44 10.05 -3.62
N ARG A 139 16.48 9.58 -4.33
CA ARG A 139 16.41 8.26 -5.04
C ARG A 139 16.43 7.08 -4.08
N TRP A 140 17.05 7.23 -2.91
CA TRP A 140 17.08 6.18 -1.89
C TRP A 140 15.70 6.01 -1.25
N LEU A 141 15.01 7.09 -0.89
CA LEU A 141 13.65 7.03 -0.31
C LEU A 141 12.64 6.31 -1.21
N VAL A 142 12.62 6.59 -2.51
CA VAL A 142 11.70 5.93 -3.45
C VAL A 142 12.05 4.46 -3.66
N ARG A 143 13.35 4.15 -3.66
CA ARG A 143 13.81 2.77 -3.77
C ARG A 143 13.48 1.97 -2.50
N THR A 144 13.69 2.54 -1.32
CA THR A 144 13.32 1.93 -0.04
C THR A 144 11.80 1.74 0.03
N ALA A 145 11.02 2.73 -0.43
CA ALA A 145 9.56 2.58 -0.54
C ALA A 145 9.16 1.46 -1.50
N ALA A 146 9.79 1.35 -2.67
CA ALA A 146 9.53 0.27 -3.62
C ALA A 146 9.89 -1.12 -3.05
N TYR A 147 11.01 -1.23 -2.32
CA TYR A 147 11.37 -2.47 -1.62
C TYR A 147 10.39 -2.82 -0.52
N LEU A 148 9.97 -1.86 0.28
CA LEU A 148 8.93 -2.06 1.30
C LEU A 148 7.62 -2.52 0.66
N CYS A 149 7.15 -1.84 -0.39
CA CYS A 149 5.94 -2.24 -1.12
C CYS A 149 6.03 -3.65 -1.69
N GLY A 150 7.11 -3.95 -2.41
CA GLY A 150 7.31 -5.28 -3.00
C GLY A 150 7.40 -6.35 -1.92
N THR A 151 8.12 -6.09 -0.84
CA THR A 151 8.27 -7.02 0.28
C THR A 151 6.94 -7.34 0.91
N VAL A 152 6.13 -6.32 1.23
CA VAL A 152 4.84 -6.63 1.88
C VAL A 152 3.86 -7.30 0.93
N PHE A 153 3.84 -6.91 -0.35
CA PHE A 153 3.01 -7.61 -1.33
C PHE A 153 3.35 -9.11 -1.39
N VAL A 154 4.65 -9.45 -1.46
CA VAL A 154 5.10 -10.85 -1.49
C VAL A 154 4.77 -11.57 -0.19
N VAL A 155 4.91 -10.92 0.97
CA VAL A 155 4.56 -11.49 2.28
C VAL A 155 3.06 -11.78 2.36
N LEU A 156 2.19 -10.85 1.97
CA LEU A 156 0.74 -11.06 1.99
C LEU A 156 0.32 -12.18 1.04
N ALA A 157 0.89 -12.22 -0.17
CA ALA A 157 0.64 -13.31 -1.11
C ALA A 157 1.08 -14.68 -0.55
N ALA A 158 2.21 -14.72 0.16
CA ALA A 158 2.69 -15.93 0.81
C ALA A 158 1.80 -16.35 1.99
N ILE A 159 1.28 -15.41 2.77
CA ILE A 159 0.32 -15.70 3.85
C ILE A 159 -0.95 -16.30 3.27
N ALA A 160 -1.53 -15.68 2.25
CA ALA A 160 -2.75 -16.16 1.61
C ALA A 160 -2.57 -17.56 0.99
N ALA A 161 -1.47 -17.75 0.24
CA ALA A 161 -1.16 -19.05 -0.36
C ALA A 161 -0.86 -20.12 0.71
N GLY A 162 -0.18 -19.74 1.78
CA GLY A 162 0.12 -20.63 2.91
C GLY A 162 -1.14 -21.05 3.66
N ALA A 163 -2.08 -20.13 3.87
CA ALA A 163 -3.37 -20.41 4.48
C ALA A 163 -4.21 -21.35 3.60
N ASP A 164 -4.36 -21.06 2.31
CA ASP A 164 -5.10 -21.93 1.37
C ASP A 164 -4.48 -23.35 1.29
N TYR A 165 -3.15 -23.43 1.26
CA TYR A 165 -2.45 -24.71 1.32
C TYR A 165 -2.78 -25.49 2.59
N TYR A 166 -2.71 -24.83 3.76
CA TYR A 166 -2.99 -25.47 5.05
C TYR A 166 -4.44 -25.94 5.16
N THR A 167 -5.39 -25.11 4.73
CA THR A 167 -6.81 -25.46 4.71
C THR A 167 -7.09 -26.72 3.89
N ARG A 168 -6.37 -26.92 2.79
CA ARG A 168 -6.57 -28.09 1.90
C ARG A 168 -5.86 -29.36 2.34
N THR A 169 -4.81 -29.24 3.16
CA THR A 169 -3.89 -30.36 3.42
C THR A 169 -3.87 -30.82 4.88
N GLU A 170 -4.10 -29.92 5.82
CA GLU A 170 -3.89 -30.19 7.25
C GLU A 170 -5.12 -29.92 8.12
N CYS A 171 -6.21 -29.37 7.58
CA CYS A 171 -7.40 -29.11 8.38
C CYS A 171 -8.36 -30.30 8.41
N PRO A 172 -8.67 -30.85 9.61
CA PRO A 172 -9.69 -31.88 9.77
C PRO A 172 -11.09 -31.28 9.53
N GLU A 173 -12.04 -32.09 9.06
CA GLU A 173 -13.43 -31.64 8.82
C GLU A 173 -14.16 -31.21 10.11
N GLU A 174 -13.68 -31.65 11.27
CA GLU A 174 -14.21 -31.28 12.58
C GLU A 174 -13.07 -30.74 13.46
N GLY A 175 -12.94 -29.41 13.55
CA GLY A 175 -12.00 -28.73 14.45
C GLY A 175 -11.65 -27.30 14.02
N ASP A 176 -11.17 -26.48 14.97
CA ASP A 176 -10.68 -25.13 14.68
C ASP A 176 -9.38 -25.21 13.85
N CYS A 177 -9.48 -24.80 12.59
CA CYS A 177 -8.41 -24.84 11.61
C CYS A 177 -7.48 -23.63 11.80
N LEU A 178 -6.25 -23.88 12.28
CA LEU A 178 -5.20 -22.85 12.42
C LEU A 178 -4.53 -22.49 11.07
N ALA A 179 -5.28 -22.50 9.96
CA ALA A 179 -4.75 -22.20 8.63
C ALA A 179 -4.11 -20.81 8.53
N LEU A 180 -4.67 -19.82 9.24
CA LEU A 180 -4.09 -18.49 9.32
C LEU A 180 -2.68 -18.51 9.93
N LEU A 181 -2.46 -19.35 10.95
CA LEU A 181 -1.15 -19.53 11.58
C LEU A 181 -0.16 -20.18 10.59
N GLY A 182 -0.60 -21.16 9.82
CA GLY A 182 0.16 -21.73 8.70
C GLY A 182 0.55 -20.66 7.67
N GLY A 183 -0.40 -19.80 7.30
CA GLY A 183 -0.16 -18.62 6.48
C GLY A 183 0.93 -17.70 7.04
N PHE A 184 0.87 -17.38 8.34
CA PHE A 184 1.89 -16.53 8.98
C PHE A 184 3.31 -17.12 8.90
N VAL A 185 3.47 -18.45 9.00
CA VAL A 185 4.77 -19.10 8.82
C VAL A 185 5.31 -18.87 7.41
N TRP A 186 4.47 -19.03 6.38
CA TRP A 186 4.84 -18.74 4.99
C TRP A 186 5.16 -17.26 4.76
N GLY A 187 4.41 -16.36 5.40
CA GLY A 187 4.70 -14.93 5.41
C GLY A 187 6.07 -14.61 6.01
N ALA A 188 6.43 -15.22 7.14
CA ALA A 188 7.73 -15.03 7.78
C ALA A 188 8.90 -15.52 6.90
N VAL A 189 8.73 -16.67 6.24
CA VAL A 189 9.72 -17.18 5.27
C VAL A 189 9.86 -16.24 4.07
N ALA A 190 8.74 -15.75 3.54
CA ALA A 190 8.73 -14.79 2.43
C ALA A 190 9.41 -13.47 2.79
N LEU A 191 9.24 -12.99 4.01
CA LEU A 191 9.90 -11.78 4.51
C LEU A 191 11.42 -11.93 4.50
N LEU A 192 11.94 -13.06 4.99
CA LEU A 192 13.38 -13.37 4.95
C LEU A 192 13.89 -13.44 3.51
N GLY A 193 13.14 -14.10 2.62
CA GLY A 193 13.47 -14.18 1.20
C GLY A 193 13.53 -12.81 0.52
N CYS A 194 12.57 -11.92 0.83
CA CYS A 194 12.57 -10.55 0.34
C CYS A 194 13.76 -9.75 0.84
N GLY A 195 14.14 -9.91 2.12
CA GLY A 195 15.33 -9.28 2.69
C GLY A 195 16.62 -9.67 1.94
N VAL A 196 16.77 -10.97 1.63
CA VAL A 196 17.90 -11.47 0.81
C VAL A 196 17.85 -10.88 -0.59
N ALA A 197 16.68 -10.85 -1.24
CA ALA A 197 16.53 -10.29 -2.58
C ALA A 197 16.92 -8.79 -2.62
N VAL A 198 16.44 -7.99 -1.66
CA VAL A 198 16.80 -6.57 -1.53
C VAL A 198 18.31 -6.40 -1.35
N LEU A 199 18.93 -7.23 -0.49
CA LEU A 199 20.37 -7.20 -0.26
C LEU A 199 21.16 -7.54 -1.53
N VAL A 200 20.76 -8.57 -2.27
CA VAL A 200 21.38 -8.94 -3.56
C VAL A 200 21.25 -7.81 -4.57
N ILE A 201 20.05 -7.22 -4.69
CA ILE A 201 19.78 -6.09 -5.58
C ILE A 201 20.72 -4.92 -5.23
N GLU A 202 20.84 -4.53 -3.96
CA GLU A 202 21.75 -3.47 -3.54
C GLU A 202 23.22 -3.77 -3.84
N ILE A 203 23.68 -5.01 -3.61
CA ILE A 203 25.04 -5.43 -3.93
C ILE A 203 25.31 -5.31 -5.43
N VAL A 204 24.39 -5.78 -6.29
CA VAL A 204 24.53 -5.69 -7.75
C VAL A 204 24.61 -4.23 -8.20
N LEU A 205 23.75 -3.38 -7.65
CA LEU A 205 23.70 -1.95 -8.00
C LEU A 205 24.91 -1.19 -7.47
N TRP A 206 25.46 -1.60 -6.33
CA TRP A 206 26.72 -1.08 -5.82
C TRP A 206 27.90 -1.49 -6.70
N ARG A 207 27.98 -2.78 -7.09
CA ARG A 207 29.03 -3.26 -7.99
C ARG A 207 29.01 -2.53 -9.34
N ARG A 208 27.83 -2.39 -9.97
CA ARG A 208 27.68 -1.66 -11.24
C ARG A 208 28.14 -0.21 -11.16
N ARG A 209 27.89 0.47 -10.03
CA ARG A 209 28.37 1.83 -9.78
C ARG A 209 29.90 1.88 -9.74
N LYS A 210 30.53 0.98 -8.98
CA LYS A 210 31.99 0.87 -8.92
C LYS A 210 32.63 0.59 -10.28
N THR A 211 32.05 -0.29 -11.08
CA THR A 211 32.61 -0.63 -12.40
C THR A 211 32.52 0.56 -13.37
N ALA A 212 31.44 1.34 -13.31
CA ALA A 212 31.28 2.54 -14.12
C ALA A 212 32.26 3.67 -13.74
N GLU A 213 32.60 3.81 -12.46
CA GLU A 213 33.61 4.78 -11.98
C GLU A 213 35.02 4.45 -12.46
N VAL A 214 35.38 3.16 -12.53
CA VAL A 214 36.70 2.70 -12.98
C VAL A 214 36.88 2.80 -14.50
N ALA A 215 35.80 2.68 -15.27
CA ALA A 215 35.86 2.74 -16.75
C ALA A 215 35.79 4.17 -17.32
N GLY A 216 35.45 5.18 -16.50
CA GLY A 216 35.27 6.57 -16.91
C GLY A 216 36.34 7.55 -16.40
N GLY A 217 37.37 7.07 -15.72
CA GLY A 217 38.56 7.84 -15.30
C GLY A 217 39.79 7.40 -16.09
#